data_AF-A0A5C5URK2-F1
#
_entry.id   AF-A0A5C5URK2-F1
#
_cell.length_a   1.000
_cell.length_b   1.000
_cell.length_c   1.000
_cell.angle_alpha   90.00
_cell.angle_beta   90.00
_cell.angle_gamma   90.00
#
_symmetry.space_group_name_H-M   'P 1'
#
loop_
_entity.id
_entity.type
_entity.pdbx_description
1 polymer ?
#
loop_
_entity_poly.entity_id
_entity_poly.type
_entity_poly.pdbx_seq_one_letter_code
_entity_poly.pdbx_strand_id
1 'polypeptide(L)'
;MGLKKETKAEGREVTSIRNDYVRSIERQEQRQKAHKIRLYRRLSVFGLFVVLASIWIGSTLHAQSQTLSEKEQLHKEALVALQEVEQEQEKLEEQIILLNDEEYLAKLARKEYFLSEEGEIIFTVPKTEEKAEEKE
;
A
#
# COMPACT_ATOMS: atom_id res chain seq x y z
N MET A 1 29.63 -17.61 98.02
CA MET A 1 28.21 -17.69 97.62
C MET A 1 28.20 -17.63 96.10
N GLY A 2 27.99 -18.73 95.35
CA GLY A 2 26.72 -19.45 95.21
C GLY A 2 25.75 -18.59 94.38
N LEU A 3 25.23 -18.97 93.21
CA LEU A 3 24.84 -20.27 92.68
C LEU A 3 24.65 -20.21 91.13
N LYS A 4 24.96 -21.34 90.48
CA LYS A 4 24.33 -22.00 89.30
C LYS A 4 23.53 -21.16 88.29
N LYS A 5 23.94 -21.13 87.01
CA LYS A 5 23.68 -22.10 85.90
C LYS A 5 22.23 -22.08 85.40
N GLU A 6 22.06 -21.80 84.10
CA GLU A 6 21.23 -22.59 83.18
C GLU A 6 21.83 -22.45 81.76
N THR A 7 22.15 -23.59 81.16
CA THR A 7 22.83 -23.76 79.89
C THR A 7 21.84 -23.62 78.73
N LYS A 8 22.09 -22.66 77.83
CA LYS A 8 21.37 -22.52 76.56
C LYS A 8 21.77 -23.70 75.66
N ALA A 9 20.85 -24.62 75.41
CA ALA A 9 21.04 -25.72 74.47
C ALA A 9 21.30 -25.14 73.07
N GLU A 10 22.54 -25.31 72.58
CA GLU A 10 22.89 -25.03 71.20
C GLU A 10 22.07 -25.93 70.27
N GLY A 11 21.42 -25.31 69.29
CA GLY A 11 20.72 -26.02 68.24
C GLY A 11 21.69 -26.95 67.53
N ARG A 12 21.45 -28.27 67.65
CA ARG A 12 22.20 -29.27 66.88
C ARG A 12 21.95 -28.99 65.41
N GLU A 13 22.98 -28.51 64.72
CA GLU A 13 22.98 -28.38 63.27
C GLU A 13 22.85 -29.78 62.66
N VAL A 14 21.64 -30.11 62.18
CA VAL A 14 21.36 -31.38 61.51
C VAL A 14 22.05 -31.32 60.15
N THR A 15 23.25 -31.88 60.09
CA THR A 15 24.01 -31.99 58.85
C THR A 15 23.38 -33.06 57.96
N SER A 16 23.21 -32.74 56.67
CA SER A 16 22.67 -33.69 55.70
C SER A 16 23.57 -34.92 55.58
N ILE A 17 22.95 -36.10 55.48
CA ILE A 17 23.67 -37.36 55.31
C ILE A 17 24.50 -37.27 54.03
N ARG A 18 25.82 -37.41 54.15
CA ARG A 18 26.79 -37.34 53.06
C ARG A 18 26.73 -38.59 52.17
N ASN A 19 25.63 -38.79 51.46
CA ASN A 19 25.41 -39.94 50.58
C ASN A 19 25.74 -39.58 49.11
N ASP A 20 26.50 -40.44 48.43
CA ASP A 20 26.87 -40.26 47.02
C ASP A 20 25.66 -40.28 46.07
N TYR A 21 24.60 -41.01 46.44
CA TYR A 21 23.34 -41.02 45.69
C TYR A 21 22.63 -39.66 45.74
N VAL A 22 22.54 -39.04 46.91
CA VAL A 22 21.90 -37.70 47.05
C VAL A 22 22.70 -36.67 46.24
N ARG A 23 24.03 -36.73 46.27
CA ARG A 23 24.89 -35.86 45.47
C ARG A 23 24.78 -36.09 43.96
N SER A 24 24.42 -37.29 43.50
CA SER A 24 24.26 -37.55 42.06
C SER A 24 22.94 -36.96 41.55
N ILE A 25 21.85 -37.11 42.33
CA ILE A 25 20.55 -36.49 42.04
C ILE A 25 20.65 -34.97 42.05
N GLU A 26 21.26 -34.36 43.09
CA GLU A 26 21.47 -32.91 43.16
C GLU A 26 22.29 -32.39 41.96
N ARG A 27 23.35 -33.11 41.56
CA ARG A 27 24.14 -32.76 40.36
C ARG A 27 23.32 -32.86 39.08
N GLN A 28 22.45 -33.87 38.95
CA GLN A 28 21.57 -34.03 37.80
C GLN A 28 20.55 -32.89 37.73
N GLU A 29 19.92 -32.54 38.85
CA GLU A 29 18.99 -31.41 38.93
C GLU A 29 19.66 -30.08 38.59
N GLN A 30 20.86 -29.82 39.11
CA GLN A 30 21.62 -28.61 38.80
C GLN A 30 21.97 -28.53 37.31
N ARG A 31 22.37 -29.66 36.70
CA ARG A 31 22.60 -29.74 35.25
C ARG A 31 21.33 -29.42 34.48
N GLN A 32 20.20 -30.02 34.83
CA GLN A 32 18.92 -29.75 34.17
C GLN A 32 18.48 -28.28 34.32
N LYS A 33 18.63 -27.68 35.50
CA LYS A 33 18.37 -26.25 35.73
C LYS A 33 19.27 -25.38 34.86
N ALA A 34 20.57 -25.67 34.79
CA ALA A 34 21.52 -24.96 33.94
C ALA A 34 21.18 -25.09 32.44
N HIS A 35 20.74 -26.27 32.00
CA HIS A 35 20.25 -26.48 30.62
C HIS A 35 19.01 -25.65 30.32
N LYS A 36 18.02 -25.61 31.22
CA LYS A 36 16.82 -24.78 31.07
C LYS A 36 17.17 -23.30 30.99
N ILE A 37 18.03 -22.80 31.88
CA ILE A 37 18.47 -21.39 31.87
C ILE A 37 19.17 -21.04 30.56
N ARG A 38 20.06 -21.91 30.05
CA ARG A 38 20.72 -21.71 28.74
C ARG A 38 19.73 -21.69 27.59
N LEU A 39 18.71 -22.56 27.63
CA LEU A 39 17.66 -22.59 26.61
C LEU A 39 16.83 -21.31 26.63
N TYR A 40 16.33 -20.89 27.79
CA TYR A 40 15.55 -19.66 27.91
C TYR A 40 16.37 -18.43 27.53
N ARG A 41 17.66 -18.36 27.90
CA ARG A 41 18.54 -17.28 27.48
C ARG A 41 18.68 -17.20 25.95
N ARG A 42 18.76 -18.33 25.25
CA ARG A 42 18.77 -18.38 23.78
C ARG A 42 17.42 -17.97 23.20
N LEU A 43 16.32 -18.46 23.76
CA LEU A 43 14.97 -18.10 23.34
C LEU A 43 14.66 -16.61 23.56
N SER A 44 15.13 -16.00 24.64
CA SER A 44 14.93 -14.57 24.91
C SER A 44 15.65 -13.70 23.88
N VAL A 45 16.89 -14.07 23.50
CA VAL A 45 17.63 -13.36 22.44
C VAL A 45 16.89 -13.51 21.10
N PHE A 46 16.46 -14.72 20.75
CA PHE A 46 15.69 -14.95 19.53
C PHE A 46 14.35 -14.20 19.54
N GLY A 47 13.64 -14.22 20.67
CA GLY A 47 12.39 -13.48 20.85
C GLY A 47 12.57 -11.98 20.67
N LEU A 48 13.67 -11.41 21.19
CA LEU A 48 14.01 -10.01 20.96
C LEU A 48 14.18 -9.71 19.45
N PHE A 49 14.89 -10.57 18.71
CA PHE A 49 15.02 -10.42 17.26
C PHE A 49 13.66 -10.48 16.55
N VAL A 50 12.78 -11.41 16.94
CA VAL A 50 11.43 -11.52 16.36
C VAL A 50 10.59 -10.29 16.64
N VAL A 51 10.67 -9.72 17.83
CA VAL A 51 9.96 -8.47 18.18
C VAL A 51 10.49 -7.31 17.34
N LEU A 52 11.81 -7.16 17.23
CA LEU A 52 12.41 -6.10 16.40
C LEU A 52 12.03 -6.25 14.92
N ALA A 53 12.09 -7.47 14.38
CA ALA A 53 11.68 -7.75 13.02
C ALA A 53 10.19 -7.46 12.79
N SER A 54 9.34 -7.83 13.75
CA SER A 54 7.89 -7.55 13.69
C SER A 54 7.60 -6.05 13.70
N ILE A 55 8.31 -5.26 14.53
CA ILE A 55 8.17 -3.80 14.55
C ILE A 55 8.63 -3.21 13.21
N TRP A 56 9.76 -3.67 12.67
CA TRP A 56 10.26 -3.23 11.37
C TRP A 56 9.23 -3.51 10.27
N ILE A 57 8.79 -4.75 10.13
CA ILE A 57 7.81 -5.16 9.11
C ILE A 57 6.50 -4.37 9.29
N GLY A 58 5.98 -4.29 10.51
CA GLY A 58 4.76 -3.53 10.82
C GLY A 58 4.87 -2.06 10.44
N SER A 59 6.00 -1.41 10.73
CA SER A 59 6.24 -0.01 10.36
C SER A 59 6.31 0.19 8.84
N THR A 60 6.97 -0.71 8.11
CA THR A 60 7.05 -0.64 6.64
C THR A 60 5.72 -0.86 5.96
N LEU A 61 4.89 -1.78 6.47
CA LEU A 61 3.54 -2.02 5.94
C LEU A 61 2.61 -0.83 6.20
N HIS A 62 2.71 -0.21 7.38
CA HIS A 62 1.92 0.98 7.70
C HIS A 62 2.29 2.17 6.82
N ALA A 63 3.59 2.40 6.59
CA ALA A 63 4.08 3.44 5.69
C ALA A 63 3.66 3.21 4.23
N GLN A 64 3.66 1.95 3.76
CA GLN A 64 3.25 1.62 2.40
C GLN A 64 1.75 1.84 2.15
N SER A 65 0.89 1.61 3.15
CA SER A 65 -0.57 1.76 3.01
C SER A 65 -0.98 3.18 2.57
N GLN A 66 -0.40 4.22 3.18
CA GLN A 66 -0.70 5.62 2.82
C GLN A 66 -0.19 5.97 1.41
N THR A 67 0.99 5.46 1.03
CA THR A 67 1.52 5.69 -0.32
C THR A 67 0.74 4.95 -1.40
N LEU A 68 0.03 3.87 -1.05
CA LEU A 68 -0.71 3.07 -2.01
C LEU A 68 -1.98 3.79 -2.48
N SER A 69 -2.72 4.42 -1.57
CA SER A 69 -3.92 5.18 -1.95
C SER A 69 -3.59 6.39 -2.80
N GLU A 70 -2.51 7.11 -2.48
CA GLU A 70 -2.05 8.26 -3.26
C GLU A 70 -1.61 7.82 -4.67
N LYS A 71 -0.84 6.73 -4.77
CA LYS A 71 -0.45 6.16 -6.06
C LYS A 71 -1.64 5.68 -6.88
N GLU A 72 -2.67 5.10 -6.25
CA GLU A 72 -3.87 4.65 -6.95
C GLU A 72 -4.68 5.84 -7.49
N GLN A 73 -4.77 6.94 -6.74
CA GLN A 73 -5.41 8.18 -7.20
C GLN A 73 -4.66 8.78 -8.38
N LEU A 74 -3.33 8.98 -8.24
CA LEU A 74 -2.49 9.49 -9.33
C LEU A 74 -2.57 8.61 -10.58
N HIS A 75 -2.62 7.29 -10.41
CA HIS A 75 -2.77 6.36 -11.52
C HIS A 75 -4.13 6.53 -12.23
N LYS A 76 -5.22 6.71 -11.47
CA LYS A 76 -6.55 6.97 -12.04
C LYS A 76 -6.60 8.30 -12.79
N GLU A 77 -6.03 9.36 -12.22
CA GLU A 77 -5.95 10.68 -12.87
C GLU A 77 -5.14 10.60 -14.16
N ALA A 78 -3.99 9.92 -14.14
CA ALA A 78 -3.17 9.73 -15.33
C ALA A 78 -3.90 8.94 -16.43
N LEU A 79 -4.68 7.91 -16.07
CA LEU A 79 -5.48 7.16 -17.04
C LEU A 79 -6.58 8.00 -17.67
N VAL A 80 -7.26 8.85 -16.89
CA VAL A 80 -8.28 9.75 -17.42
C VAL A 80 -7.66 10.77 -18.38
N ALA A 81 -6.54 11.38 -17.98
CA ALA A 81 -5.82 12.33 -18.84
C ALA A 81 -5.33 11.68 -20.13
N LEU A 82 -4.83 10.44 -20.06
CA LEU A 82 -4.41 9.68 -21.24
C LEU A 82 -5.59 9.45 -22.19
N GLN A 83 -6.74 9.02 -21.66
CA GLN A 83 -7.93 8.75 -22.47
C GLN A 83 -8.46 10.02 -23.15
N GLU A 84 -8.41 11.17 -22.46
CA GLU A 84 -8.81 12.46 -23.03
C GLU A 84 -7.90 12.86 -24.20
N VAL A 85 -6.58 12.72 -24.03
CA VAL A 85 -5.60 13.02 -25.08
C VAL A 85 -5.72 12.06 -26.26
N GLU A 86 -5.94 10.77 -26.02
CA GLU A 86 -6.16 9.78 -27.10
C GLU A 86 -7.42 10.09 -27.90
N GLN A 87 -8.52 10.49 -27.24
CA GLN A 87 -9.74 10.90 -27.93
C GLN A 87 -9.55 12.19 -28.74
N GLU A 88 -8.79 13.15 -28.23
CA GLU A 88 -8.46 14.37 -28.97
C GLU A 88 -7.59 14.03 -30.18
N GLN A 89 -6.59 13.16 -30.01
CA GLN A 89 -5.76 12.69 -31.10
C GLN A 89 -6.58 12.03 -32.21
N GLU A 90 -7.47 11.10 -31.88
CA GLU A 90 -8.31 10.41 -32.86
C GLU A 90 -9.19 11.39 -33.66
N LYS A 91 -9.81 12.35 -32.97
CA LYS A 91 -10.61 13.41 -33.62
C LYS A 91 -9.78 14.30 -34.54
N LEU A 92 -8.54 14.61 -34.14
CA LEU A 92 -7.63 15.41 -34.96
C LEU A 92 -7.14 14.62 -36.17
N GLU A 93 -6.84 13.34 -36.01
CA GLU A 93 -6.47 12.45 -37.12
C GLU A 93 -7.61 12.31 -38.13
N GLU A 94 -8.85 12.14 -37.67
CA GLU A 94 -10.03 12.14 -38.53
C GLU A 94 -10.16 13.46 -39.29
N GLN A 95 -10.02 14.60 -38.61
CA GLN A 95 -10.05 15.92 -39.23
C GLN A 95 -8.96 16.07 -40.30
N ILE A 96 -7.72 15.62 -40.02
CA ILE A 96 -6.62 15.67 -40.98
C ILE A 96 -6.96 14.85 -42.23
N ILE A 97 -7.57 13.67 -42.08
CA ILE A 97 -7.98 12.85 -43.22
C ILE A 97 -9.05 13.59 -44.05
N LEU A 98 -10.07 14.14 -43.40
CA LEU A 98 -11.14 14.89 -44.07
C LEU A 98 -10.61 16.16 -44.76
N LEU A 99 -9.69 16.88 -44.13
CA LEU A 99 -9.07 18.10 -44.68
C LEU A 99 -8.15 17.82 -45.87
N ASN A 100 -7.62 16.60 -45.98
CA ASN A 100 -6.81 16.18 -47.14
C ASN A 100 -7.66 15.60 -48.29
N ASP A 101 -8.96 15.38 -48.08
CA ASP A 101 -9.88 14.85 -49.08
C ASP A 101 -10.52 16.00 -49.89
N GLU A 102 -10.16 16.09 -51.18
CA GLU A 102 -10.71 17.10 -52.10
C GLU A 102 -12.24 17.02 -52.23
N GLU A 103 -12.83 15.83 -52.18
CA GLU A 103 -14.29 15.65 -52.30
C GLU A 103 -15.00 16.18 -51.06
N TYR A 104 -14.43 15.95 -49.87
CA TYR A 104 -14.91 16.53 -48.62
C TYR A 104 -14.81 18.07 -48.64
N LEU A 105 -13.67 18.62 -49.08
CA LEU A 105 -13.47 20.06 -49.20
C LEU A 105 -14.47 20.70 -50.17
N ALA A 106 -14.75 20.06 -51.31
CA ALA A 106 -15.74 20.55 -52.26
C ALA A 106 -17.16 20.52 -51.69
N LYS A 107 -17.53 19.49 -50.91
CA LYS A 107 -18.81 19.43 -50.19
C LYS A 107 -18.90 20.53 -49.12
N LEU A 108 -17.81 20.77 -48.39
CA LEU A 108 -17.74 21.83 -47.39
C LEU A 108 -17.88 23.21 -48.04
N ALA A 109 -17.21 23.46 -49.16
CA ALA A 109 -17.30 24.70 -49.92
C ALA A 109 -18.73 24.95 -50.46
N ARG A 110 -19.40 23.91 -50.97
CA ARG A 110 -20.82 23.98 -51.37
C ARG A 110 -21.73 24.33 -50.19
N LYS A 111 -21.49 23.73 -49.02
CA LYS A 111 -22.34 23.87 -47.82
C LYS A 111 -22.16 25.21 -47.10
N GLU A 112 -20.92 25.61 -46.85
CA GLU A 112 -20.60 26.77 -45.99
C GLU A 112 -20.34 28.05 -46.80
N TYR A 113 -19.88 27.92 -48.05
CA TYR A 113 -19.51 29.05 -48.91
C TYR A 113 -20.35 29.18 -50.17
N PHE A 114 -21.37 28.33 -50.36
CA PHE A 114 -22.23 28.32 -51.54
C PHE A 114 -21.42 28.31 -52.85
N LEU A 115 -20.31 27.57 -52.88
CA LEU A 115 -19.52 27.39 -54.10
C LEU A 115 -20.22 26.38 -55.01
N SER A 116 -20.36 26.68 -56.31
CA SER A 116 -20.93 25.75 -57.30
C SER A 116 -20.10 25.75 -58.58
N GLU A 117 -20.10 24.64 -59.32
CA GLU A 117 -19.40 24.52 -60.59
C GLU A 117 -20.19 25.16 -61.75
N GLU A 118 -19.53 25.34 -62.91
CA GLU A 118 -20.19 25.92 -64.09
C GLU A 118 -21.39 25.08 -64.53
N GLY A 119 -22.57 25.69 -64.54
CA GLY A 119 -23.83 25.04 -64.92
C GLY A 119 -24.69 24.55 -63.74
N GLU A 120 -24.21 24.66 -62.50
CA GLU A 120 -24.99 24.36 -61.29
C GLU A 120 -25.82 25.57 -60.83
N ILE A 121 -27.00 25.33 -60.23
CA ILE A 121 -27.90 26.38 -59.69
C ILE A 121 -28.07 26.16 -58.19
N ILE A 122 -27.78 27.20 -57.39
CA ILE A 122 -27.83 27.15 -55.92
C ILE A 122 -29.23 27.51 -55.44
N PHE A 123 -29.82 26.66 -54.60
CA PHE A 123 -31.09 26.92 -53.94
C PHE A 123 -30.87 27.11 -52.43
N THR A 124 -31.14 28.31 -51.91
CA THR A 124 -31.10 28.58 -50.48
C THR A 124 -32.46 28.24 -49.86
N VAL A 125 -32.51 27.16 -49.07
CA VAL A 125 -33.67 26.91 -48.21
C VAL A 125 -33.59 27.81 -46.98
N PRO A 126 -34.67 28.54 -46.62
CA PRO A 126 -34.65 29.39 -45.43
C PRO A 126 -34.40 28.52 -44.19
N LYS A 127 -33.35 28.85 -43.43
CA LYS A 127 -32.99 28.15 -42.19
C LYS A 127 -34.12 28.33 -41.18
N THR A 128 -34.66 27.22 -40.66
CA THR A 128 -35.85 27.21 -39.80
C THR A 128 -35.66 27.90 -38.44
N GLU A 129 -34.43 28.30 -38.09
CA GLU A 129 -34.07 28.88 -36.79
C GLU A 129 -34.19 30.42 -36.73
N GLU A 130 -34.30 31.14 -37.86
CA GLU A 130 -34.27 32.64 -37.87
C GLU A 130 -35.63 33.31 -38.11
N LYS A 131 -36.74 32.56 -38.10
CA LYS A 131 -38.10 33.12 -38.32
C LYS A 131 -38.85 33.49 -37.03
N ALA A 132 -38.15 33.82 -35.95
CA ALA A 132 -38.77 34.23 -34.68
C ALA A 132 -38.65 35.73 -34.36
N GLU A 133 -37.88 36.54 -35.09
CA GLU A 133 -37.60 37.93 -34.68
C GLU A 133 -38.16 39.04 -35.59
N GLU A 134 -38.79 38.73 -36.73
CA GLU A 134 -39.39 39.77 -37.59
C GLU A 134 -40.88 39.53 -37.84
N LYS A 135 -41.71 39.78 -36.83
CA LYS A 135 -43.11 40.23 -36.97
C LYS A 135 -43.50 41.09 -35.77
N GLU A 136 -43.13 42.37 -35.80
CA GLU A 136 -43.99 43.45 -35.26
C GLU A 136 -45.18 43.68 -36.20
#